data_AF-A0A399WZQ3-F1
#
_entry.id   AF-A0A399WZQ3-F1
#
_cell.length_a   1.000
_cell.length_b   1.000
_cell.length_c   1.000
_cell.angle_alpha   90.00
_cell.angle_beta   90.00
_cell.angle_gamma   90.00
#
_symmetry.space_group_name_H-M   'P 1'
#
loop_
_entity.id
_entity.type
_entity.pdbx_description
1 polymer ?
#
loop_
_entity_poly.entity_id
_entity_poly.type
_entity_poly.pdbx_seq_one_letter_code
_entity_poly.pdbx_strand_id
1 'polypeptide(L)'
;MARGRTKKLSLIVVALLVPPTVLYLCRSTPTAREVATRSISDIIDGDCSYAIRFVRDEEYRAAKVGSDGMLRYLREYVKATLMPFRQVGPIVVEEYPQQNLVTARAVLQEQTGRETYLFVTVSETDDGPRHLSLMHNTFMACLLSHWDKGPPLPRGASRLRFFSETVVKEAGRLEGLGLPGLALYDMREDAFRHAPWTAVAKFFLPKP
;
A
#
# COMPACT_ATOMS: atom_id res chain seq x y z
N MET A 1 -14.13 41.74 -46.04
CA MET A 1 -13.01 41.57 -45.08
C MET A 1 -13.45 40.98 -43.72
N ALA A 2 -14.26 39.91 -43.68
CA ALA A 2 -14.78 39.37 -42.41
C ALA A 2 -14.14 38.03 -41.98
N ARG A 3 -13.50 37.30 -42.91
CA ARG A 3 -12.96 35.94 -42.68
C ARG A 3 -11.68 35.88 -41.82
N GLY A 4 -10.96 37.00 -41.69
CA GLY A 4 -9.71 37.08 -40.92
C GLY A 4 -9.91 37.37 -39.43
N ARG A 5 -11.05 37.96 -39.03
CA ARG A 5 -11.34 38.31 -37.63
C ARG A 5 -11.82 37.10 -36.82
N THR A 6 -12.63 36.23 -37.42
CA THR A 6 -13.11 35.00 -36.77
C THR A 6 -11.97 34.03 -36.45
N LYS A 7 -11.02 33.82 -37.37
CA LYS A 7 -9.85 32.96 -37.10
C LYS A 7 -8.96 33.49 -35.96
N LYS A 8 -8.80 34.81 -35.85
CA LYS A 8 -8.03 35.45 -34.76
C LYS A 8 -8.75 35.32 -33.41
N LEU A 9 -10.08 35.48 -33.38
CA LEU A 9 -10.88 35.30 -32.16
C LEU A 9 -10.86 33.85 -31.66
N SER A 10 -10.97 32.86 -32.56
CA SER A 10 -10.88 31.44 -32.19
C SER A 10 -9.51 31.09 -31.60
N LEU A 11 -8.43 31.62 -32.16
CA LEU A 11 -7.07 31.39 -31.67
C LEU A 11 -6.84 32.02 -30.29
N ILE A 12 -7.41 33.20 -30.03
CA ILE A 12 -7.35 33.87 -28.73
C ILE A 12 -8.16 33.08 -27.69
N VAL A 13 -9.34 32.56 -28.04
CA VAL A 13 -10.17 31.74 -27.13
C VAL A 13 -9.47 30.43 -26.79
N VAL A 14 -8.86 29.75 -27.77
CA VAL A 14 -8.06 28.53 -27.50
C VAL A 14 -6.83 28.86 -26.65
N ALA A 15 -6.11 29.94 -26.96
CA ALA A 15 -4.94 30.37 -26.18
C ALA A 15 -5.29 30.84 -24.76
N LEU A 16 -6.54 31.28 -24.51
CA LEU A 16 -7.03 31.66 -23.18
C LEU A 16 -7.59 30.48 -22.39
N LEU A 17 -8.05 29.42 -23.05
CA LEU A 17 -8.58 28.21 -22.40
C LEU A 17 -7.49 27.17 -22.13
N VAL A 18 -6.41 27.09 -22.93
CA VAL A 18 -5.31 26.15 -22.70
C VAL A 18 -4.61 26.38 -21.36
N PRO A 19 -4.22 27.60 -20.95
CA PRO A 19 -3.54 27.83 -19.67
C PRO A 19 -4.36 27.45 -18.43
N PRO A 20 -5.65 27.82 -18.27
CA PRO A 20 -6.44 27.39 -17.13
C PRO A 20 -6.78 25.89 -17.19
N THR A 21 -6.91 25.28 -18.38
CA THR A 21 -7.12 23.83 -18.49
C THR A 21 -5.84 23.07 -18.13
N VAL A 22 -4.67 23.55 -18.56
CA VAL A 22 -3.36 23.01 -18.16
C VAL A 22 -3.11 23.26 -16.68
N LEU A 23 -3.41 24.44 -16.12
CA LEU A 23 -3.29 24.70 -14.68
C LEU A 23 -4.30 23.92 -13.84
N TYR A 24 -5.49 23.60 -14.38
CA TYR A 24 -6.49 22.74 -13.76
C TYR A 24 -6.12 21.26 -13.84
N LEU A 25 -5.51 20.81 -14.95
CA LEU A 25 -4.95 19.46 -15.08
C LEU A 25 -3.64 19.30 -14.29
N CYS A 26 -2.87 20.36 -14.14
CA CYS A 26 -1.67 20.47 -13.29
C CYS A 26 -2.01 20.90 -11.85
N ARG A 27 -3.29 20.94 -11.44
CA ARG A 27 -3.64 21.01 -10.02
C ARG A 27 -3.25 19.70 -9.35
N SER A 28 -1.98 19.69 -8.95
CA SER A 28 -1.37 18.87 -7.92
C SER A 28 -1.77 17.40 -7.97
N THR A 29 -1.34 16.70 -9.03
CA THR A 29 -1.10 15.25 -8.90
C THR A 29 -0.17 15.10 -7.70
N PRO A 30 -0.56 14.37 -6.65
CA PRO A 30 0.28 14.24 -5.47
C PRO A 30 1.59 13.54 -5.87
N THR A 31 2.68 13.90 -5.22
CA THR A 31 3.97 13.22 -5.44
C THR A 31 3.97 11.83 -4.79
N ALA A 32 4.79 10.89 -5.26
CA ALA A 32 4.96 9.60 -4.57
C ALA A 32 5.31 9.74 -3.08
N ARG A 33 6.05 10.80 -2.71
CA ARG A 33 6.38 11.14 -1.31
C ARG A 33 5.15 11.51 -0.49
N GLU A 34 4.30 12.39 -1.03
CA GLU A 34 3.05 12.78 -0.38
C GLU A 34 2.12 11.57 -0.25
N VAL A 35 2.01 10.76 -1.30
CA VAL A 35 1.20 9.54 -1.27
C VAL A 35 1.71 8.59 -0.20
N ALA A 36 3.00 8.27 -0.18
CA ALA A 36 3.57 7.32 0.79
C ALA A 36 3.38 7.81 2.23
N THR A 37 3.65 9.08 2.50
CA THR A 37 3.53 9.67 3.85
C THR A 37 2.08 9.68 4.32
N ARG A 38 1.16 10.19 3.49
CA ARG A 38 -0.24 10.31 3.85
C ARG A 38 -0.94 8.96 3.91
N SER A 39 -0.58 8.00 3.06
CA SER A 39 -1.10 6.63 3.14
C SER A 39 -0.74 5.95 4.46
N ILE A 40 0.49 6.12 4.97
CA ILE A 40 0.84 5.58 6.30
C ILE A 40 0.00 6.21 7.40
N SER A 41 -0.10 7.54 7.44
CA SER A 41 -0.93 8.22 8.43
C SER A 41 -2.38 7.74 8.37
N ASP A 42 -2.93 7.66 7.17
CA ASP A 42 -4.30 7.20 6.91
C ASP A 42 -4.56 5.75 7.36
N ILE A 43 -3.56 4.87 7.24
CA ILE A 43 -3.61 3.49 7.76
C ILE A 43 -3.52 3.45 9.28
N ILE A 44 -2.64 4.27 9.88
CA ILE A 44 -2.49 4.37 11.34
C ILE A 44 -3.79 4.90 11.98
N ASP A 45 -4.39 5.91 11.38
CA ASP A 45 -5.66 6.51 11.84
C ASP A 45 -6.87 5.60 11.55
N GLY A 46 -6.70 4.67 10.60
CA GLY A 46 -7.69 3.66 10.25
C GLY A 46 -8.85 4.19 9.42
N ASP A 47 -8.68 5.30 8.71
CA ASP A 47 -9.60 5.75 7.66
C ASP A 47 -9.32 4.98 6.36
N CYS A 48 -8.05 4.89 5.95
CA CYS A 48 -7.57 4.11 4.78
C CYS A 48 -8.16 4.55 3.41
N SER A 49 -9.04 5.56 3.39
CA SER A 49 -9.69 6.05 2.17
C SER A 49 -8.71 6.71 1.20
N TYR A 50 -7.66 7.35 1.71
CA TYR A 50 -6.65 7.97 0.88
C TYR A 50 -5.75 6.92 0.25
N ALA A 51 -5.27 5.94 1.04
CA ALA A 51 -4.35 4.90 0.56
C ALA A 51 -4.94 4.08 -0.61
N ILE A 52 -6.22 3.74 -0.52
CA ILE A 52 -6.93 2.92 -1.52
C ILE A 52 -7.00 3.56 -2.90
N ARG A 53 -6.98 4.90 -2.98
CA ARG A 53 -7.04 5.63 -4.26
C ARG A 53 -5.81 5.42 -5.14
N PHE A 54 -4.71 4.94 -4.56
CA PHE A 54 -3.44 4.74 -5.25
C PHE A 54 -3.10 3.25 -5.40
N VAL A 55 -3.99 2.35 -5.00
CA VAL A 55 -3.83 0.91 -5.24
C VAL A 55 -3.95 0.62 -6.73
N ARG A 56 -3.11 -0.27 -7.24
CA ARG A 56 -3.14 -0.73 -8.63
C ARG A 56 -4.35 -1.64 -8.87
N ASP A 57 -5.01 -1.50 -10.01
CA ASP A 57 -6.12 -2.40 -10.40
C ASP A 57 -5.69 -3.86 -10.51
N GLU A 58 -4.42 -4.10 -10.85
CA GLU A 58 -3.82 -5.43 -10.82
C GLU A 58 -3.83 -6.04 -9.42
N GLU A 59 -3.62 -5.24 -8.36
CA GLU A 59 -3.62 -5.73 -6.98
C GLU A 59 -5.01 -6.21 -6.58
N TYR A 60 -6.06 -5.44 -6.91
CA TYR A 60 -7.46 -5.84 -6.72
C TYR A 60 -7.78 -7.16 -7.44
N ARG A 61 -7.44 -7.23 -8.73
CA ARG A 61 -7.68 -8.42 -9.55
C ARG A 61 -6.94 -9.65 -9.03
N ALA A 62 -5.67 -9.51 -8.66
CA ALA A 62 -4.87 -10.60 -8.12
C ALA A 62 -5.35 -11.03 -6.72
N ALA A 63 -5.76 -10.10 -5.87
CA ALA A 63 -6.36 -10.43 -4.58
C ALA A 63 -7.78 -11.01 -4.72
N LYS A 64 -8.40 -10.90 -5.89
CA LYS A 64 -9.80 -11.26 -6.18
C LYS A 64 -10.78 -10.49 -5.28
N VAL A 65 -10.47 -9.23 -5.01
CA VAL A 65 -11.34 -8.33 -4.23
C VAL A 65 -11.48 -6.98 -4.92
N GLY A 66 -12.62 -6.32 -4.73
CA GLY A 66 -12.81 -4.93 -5.13
C GLY A 66 -12.27 -3.94 -4.10
N SER A 67 -12.37 -2.64 -4.41
CA SER A 67 -12.00 -1.54 -3.51
C SER A 67 -12.65 -1.66 -2.13
N ASP A 68 -13.92 -2.05 -2.08
CA ASP A 68 -14.66 -2.17 -0.82
C ASP A 68 -14.16 -3.34 0.03
N GLY A 69 -13.73 -4.43 -0.61
CA GLY A 69 -13.10 -5.56 0.07
C GLY A 69 -11.74 -5.18 0.65
N MET A 70 -10.93 -4.44 -0.10
CA MET A 70 -9.66 -3.90 0.38
C MET A 70 -9.87 -2.91 1.55
N LEU A 71 -10.84 -2.02 1.44
CA LEU A 71 -11.15 -1.07 2.50
C LEU A 71 -11.57 -1.76 3.79
N ARG A 72 -12.41 -2.80 3.65
CA ARG A 72 -12.81 -3.65 4.78
C ARG A 72 -11.61 -4.34 5.42
N TYR A 73 -10.73 -4.93 4.62
CA TYR A 73 -9.48 -5.52 5.12
C TYR A 73 -8.65 -4.51 5.92
N LEU A 74 -8.40 -3.32 5.37
CA LEU A 74 -7.60 -2.30 6.05
C LEU A 74 -8.27 -1.79 7.34
N ARG A 75 -9.59 -1.58 7.32
CA ARG A 75 -10.34 -1.05 8.47
C ARG A 75 -10.67 -2.07 9.55
N GLU A 76 -10.91 -3.33 9.18
CA GLU A 76 -11.39 -4.35 10.13
C GLU A 76 -10.28 -5.31 10.58
N TYR A 77 -9.35 -5.65 9.69
CA TYR A 77 -8.23 -6.50 10.05
C TYR A 77 -7.01 -5.68 10.45
N VAL A 78 -6.48 -4.85 9.55
CA VAL A 78 -5.21 -4.14 9.80
C VAL A 78 -5.35 -3.19 10.98
N LYS A 79 -6.40 -2.37 11.01
CA LYS A 79 -6.68 -1.50 12.16
C LYS A 79 -6.84 -2.30 13.45
N ALA A 80 -7.62 -3.37 13.47
CA ALA A 80 -7.85 -4.14 14.70
C ALA A 80 -6.56 -4.77 15.23
N THR A 81 -5.70 -5.26 14.34
CA THR A 81 -4.42 -5.87 14.68
C THR A 81 -3.40 -4.83 15.17
N LEU A 82 -3.40 -3.63 14.58
CA LEU A 82 -2.49 -2.55 14.95
C LEU A 82 -3.05 -1.59 16.02
N MET A 83 -4.34 -1.70 16.38
CA MET A 83 -5.02 -0.84 17.37
C MET A 83 -4.30 -0.74 18.72
N PRO A 84 -3.67 -1.80 19.26
CA PRO A 84 -2.91 -1.70 20.51
C PRO A 84 -1.63 -0.85 20.39
N PHE A 85 -1.13 -0.62 19.17
CA PHE A 85 0.10 0.09 18.90
C PHE A 85 -0.16 1.58 18.64
N ARG A 86 0.83 2.42 18.97
CA ARG A 86 0.85 3.85 18.71
C ARG A 86 2.12 4.21 17.97
N GLN A 87 2.06 5.18 17.06
CA GLN A 87 3.25 5.65 16.38
C GLN A 87 4.24 6.25 17.39
N VAL A 88 5.51 5.86 17.28
CA VAL A 88 6.61 6.43 18.05
C VAL A 88 7.62 7.05 17.08
N GLY A 89 7.89 8.33 17.29
CA GLY A 89 8.78 9.11 16.43
C GLY A 89 8.17 9.51 15.08
N PRO A 90 8.96 10.12 14.19
CA PRO A 90 8.50 10.58 12.89
C PRO A 90 8.31 9.42 11.90
N ILE A 91 7.51 9.66 10.87
CA ILE A 91 7.49 8.82 9.67
C ILE A 91 8.81 9.08 8.93
N VAL A 92 9.57 8.02 8.67
CA VAL A 92 10.80 8.07 7.88
C VAL A 92 10.44 7.80 6.43
N VAL A 93 10.93 8.64 5.51
CA VAL A 93 10.70 8.48 4.07
C VAL A 93 12.03 8.34 3.36
N GLU A 94 12.15 7.28 2.57
CA GLU A 94 13.32 6.92 1.78
C GLU A 94 12.94 6.92 0.30
N GLU A 95 13.75 7.59 -0.51
CA GLU A 95 13.55 7.68 -1.95
C GLU A 95 14.60 6.83 -2.67
N TYR A 96 14.16 6.13 -3.71
CA TYR A 96 14.97 5.24 -4.52
C TYR A 96 14.82 5.66 -6.00
N PRO A 97 15.50 6.75 -6.42
CA PRO A 97 15.28 7.36 -7.73
C PRO A 97 15.55 6.42 -8.90
N GLN A 98 16.56 5.56 -8.78
CA GLN A 98 16.91 4.58 -9.82
C GLN A 98 15.81 3.54 -10.08
N GLN A 99 14.90 3.36 -9.12
CA GLN A 99 13.81 2.39 -9.18
C GLN A 99 12.45 3.09 -9.32
N ASN A 100 12.43 4.44 -9.36
CA ASN A 100 11.21 5.25 -9.28
C ASN A 100 10.32 4.88 -8.07
N LEU A 101 10.94 4.55 -6.92
CA LEU A 101 10.22 4.15 -5.70
C LEU A 101 10.41 5.15 -4.57
N VAL A 102 9.38 5.27 -3.74
CA VAL A 102 9.42 5.91 -2.42
C VAL A 102 8.88 4.93 -1.40
N THR A 103 9.61 4.73 -0.30
CA THR A 103 9.13 3.95 0.84
C THR A 103 8.98 4.86 2.04
N ALA A 104 7.79 4.90 2.62
CA ALA A 104 7.57 5.47 3.93
C ALA A 104 7.52 4.36 4.98
N ARG A 105 8.00 4.66 6.20
CA ARG A 105 8.03 3.73 7.33
C ARG A 105 7.67 4.43 8.62
N ALA A 106 6.82 3.80 9.42
CA ALA A 106 6.48 4.19 10.79
C ALA A 106 6.83 3.08 11.76
N VAL A 107 7.37 3.46 12.92
CA VAL A 107 7.54 2.56 14.07
C VAL A 107 6.30 2.68 14.94
N LEU A 108 5.68 1.54 15.25
CA LEU A 108 4.51 1.49 16.13
C LEU A 108 4.89 0.71 17.39
N GLN A 109 4.53 1.22 18.57
CA GLN A 109 4.84 0.62 19.86
C GLN A 109 3.56 0.47 20.71
N GLU A 110 3.42 -0.69 21.34
CA GLU A 110 2.39 -0.97 22.34
C GLU A 110 2.86 -0.56 23.75
N GLN A 111 1.94 -0.37 24.70
CA GLN A 111 2.28 -0.03 26.10
C GLN A 111 3.25 -1.01 26.78
N THR A 112 3.27 -2.27 26.33
CA THR A 112 4.17 -3.32 26.80
C THR A 112 5.63 -3.11 26.34
N GLY A 113 5.89 -2.15 25.45
CA GLY A 113 7.19 -1.93 24.80
C GLY A 113 7.40 -2.77 23.54
N ARG A 114 6.42 -3.59 23.15
CA ARG A 114 6.44 -4.34 21.89
C ARG A 114 6.36 -3.38 20.71
N GLU A 115 7.21 -3.56 19.71
CA GLU A 115 7.19 -2.74 18.49
C GLU A 115 6.89 -3.57 17.25
N THR A 116 6.23 -2.93 16.29
CA THR A 116 6.11 -3.38 14.91
C THR A 116 6.46 -2.23 13.96
N TYR A 117 6.59 -2.53 12.67
CA TYR A 117 6.85 -1.56 11.63
C TYR A 117 5.75 -1.62 10.59
N LEU A 118 5.19 -0.45 10.27
CA LEU A 118 4.35 -0.26 9.11
C LEU A 118 5.19 0.41 8.02
N PHE A 119 5.15 -0.13 6.82
CA PHE A 119 5.76 0.49 5.66
C PHE A 119 4.78 0.50 4.50
N VAL A 120 4.90 1.49 3.62
CA VAL A 120 4.23 1.51 2.33
C VAL A 120 5.26 1.91 1.29
N THR A 121 5.20 1.25 0.14
CA THR A 121 6.04 1.57 -1.00
C THR A 121 5.16 2.06 -2.13
N VAL A 122 5.54 3.18 -2.72
CA VAL A 122 4.85 3.84 -3.82
C VAL A 122 5.82 3.95 -4.97
N SER A 123 5.41 3.48 -6.15
CA SER A 123 6.11 3.69 -7.41
C SER A 123 5.55 4.91 -8.13
N GLU A 124 6.43 5.74 -8.68
CA GLU A 124 6.04 6.76 -9.66
C GLU A 124 5.85 6.08 -11.02
N THR A 125 4.67 6.23 -11.62
CA THR A 125 4.33 5.66 -12.94
C THR A 125 3.90 6.77 -13.89
N ASP A 126 3.78 6.48 -15.19
CA ASP A 126 3.33 7.45 -16.18
C ASP A 126 1.93 8.03 -15.87
N ASP A 127 1.08 7.24 -15.19
CA ASP A 127 -0.27 7.62 -14.76
C ASP A 127 -0.31 8.20 -13.32
N GLY A 128 0.86 8.55 -12.78
CA GLY A 128 1.06 9.08 -11.43
C GLY A 128 1.46 8.03 -10.39
N PRO A 129 1.49 8.39 -9.10
CA PRO A 129 1.94 7.49 -8.04
C PRO A 129 0.98 6.32 -7.80
N ARG A 130 1.54 5.14 -7.55
CA ARG A 130 0.79 3.91 -7.24
C ARG A 130 1.46 3.11 -6.15
N HIS A 131 0.68 2.50 -5.26
CA HIS A 131 1.21 1.53 -4.31
C HIS A 131 1.79 0.32 -5.03
N LEU A 132 3.01 -0.07 -4.66
CA LEU A 132 3.67 -1.24 -5.22
C LEU A 132 3.02 -2.54 -4.74
N SER A 133 2.60 -2.58 -3.47
CA SER A 133 1.63 -3.54 -2.94
C SER A 133 1.15 -3.08 -1.57
N LEU A 134 -0.06 -2.54 -1.50
CA LEU A 134 -0.60 -2.08 -0.23
C LEU A 134 -1.01 -3.25 0.67
N MET A 135 -1.60 -4.29 0.08
CA MET A 135 -2.12 -5.43 0.83
C MET A 135 -0.98 -6.24 1.46
N HIS A 136 0.06 -6.55 0.69
CA HIS A 136 1.21 -7.30 1.19
C HIS A 136 1.94 -6.53 2.29
N ASN A 137 2.21 -5.25 2.10
CA ASN A 137 2.97 -4.46 3.08
C ASN A 137 2.24 -4.35 4.43
N THR A 138 0.92 -4.07 4.39
CA THR A 138 0.10 -3.99 5.60
C THR A 138 -0.10 -5.36 6.26
N PHE A 139 -0.18 -6.43 5.45
CA PHE A 139 -0.24 -7.80 5.95
C PHE A 139 1.05 -8.17 6.71
N MET A 140 2.22 -7.84 6.16
CA MET A 140 3.50 -8.08 6.81
C MET A 140 3.63 -7.30 8.12
N ALA A 141 3.14 -6.06 8.19
CA ALA A 141 3.11 -5.28 9.42
C ALA A 141 2.25 -5.97 10.52
N CYS A 142 1.11 -6.53 10.13
CA CYS A 142 0.24 -7.31 11.03
C CYS A 142 0.90 -8.62 11.47
N LEU A 143 1.54 -9.36 10.56
CA LEU A 143 2.28 -10.57 10.92
C LEU A 143 3.41 -10.27 11.92
N LEU A 144 4.14 -9.17 11.70
CA LEU A 144 5.21 -8.73 12.58
C LEU A 144 4.69 -8.27 13.95
N SER A 145 3.46 -7.72 14.04
CA SER A 145 2.91 -7.29 15.32
C SER A 145 2.53 -8.46 16.23
N HIS A 146 2.29 -9.66 15.68
CA HIS A 146 2.10 -10.87 16.48
C HIS A 146 3.40 -11.35 17.14
N TRP A 147 4.56 -10.88 16.70
CA TRP A 147 5.84 -11.23 17.29
C TRP A 147 6.07 -10.45 18.59
N ASP A 148 6.22 -11.15 19.71
CA ASP A 148 6.63 -10.53 20.96
C ASP A 148 8.16 -10.33 20.97
N LYS A 149 8.64 -9.16 21.39
CA LYS A 149 10.09 -8.88 21.51
C LYS A 149 10.76 -9.65 22.67
N GLY A 150 9.99 -10.28 23.56
CA GLY A 150 10.51 -11.02 24.71
C GLY A 150 11.56 -12.09 24.34
N PRO A 151 11.28 -13.00 23.39
CA PRO A 151 12.30 -13.84 22.78
C PRO A 151 13.04 -13.09 21.67
N PRO A 152 14.37 -13.31 21.49
CA PRO A 152 15.06 -12.81 20.31
C PRO A 152 14.34 -13.29 19.05
N LEU A 153 14.13 -12.39 18.07
CA LEU A 153 13.57 -12.73 16.77
C LEU A 153 14.21 -14.04 16.29
N PRO A 154 13.43 -15.12 16.11
CA PRO A 154 13.96 -16.38 15.65
C PRO A 154 14.67 -16.10 14.34
N ARG A 155 15.77 -16.80 14.14
CA ARG A 155 16.60 -16.66 12.94
C ARG A 155 16.36 -17.86 12.05
N GLY A 156 16.40 -17.64 10.75
CA GLY A 156 16.20 -18.69 9.76
C GLY A 156 14.87 -19.42 9.93
N ALA A 157 14.92 -20.76 10.00
CA ALA A 157 13.77 -21.63 9.88
C ALA A 157 12.70 -21.50 10.99
N SER A 158 13.05 -21.06 12.21
CA SER A 158 12.06 -20.88 13.28
C SER A 158 11.16 -19.67 13.06
N ARG A 159 11.68 -18.58 12.48
CA ARG A 159 10.89 -17.36 12.15
C ARG A 159 9.89 -17.63 11.05
N LEU A 160 10.42 -18.31 10.06
CA LEU A 160 9.73 -18.85 8.90
C LEU A 160 8.55 -19.75 9.33
N ARG A 161 8.77 -20.67 10.28
CA ARG A 161 7.68 -21.46 10.87
C ARG A 161 6.65 -20.62 11.63
N PHE A 162 7.08 -19.69 12.48
CA PHE A 162 6.16 -18.80 13.20
C PHE A 162 5.24 -18.01 12.26
N PHE A 163 5.78 -17.45 11.17
CA PHE A 163 4.95 -16.74 10.20
C PHE A 163 3.99 -17.68 9.49
N SER A 164 4.44 -18.87 9.08
CA SER A 164 3.55 -19.88 8.49
C SER A 164 2.40 -20.22 9.43
N GLU A 165 2.66 -20.48 10.70
CA GLU A 165 1.64 -20.80 11.71
C GLU A 165 0.68 -19.64 11.96
N THR A 166 1.20 -18.41 12.01
CA THR A 166 0.39 -17.19 12.17
C THR A 166 -0.54 -16.99 10.96
N VAL A 167 -0.04 -17.19 9.73
CA VAL A 167 -0.86 -17.14 8.51
C VAL A 167 -1.97 -18.17 8.57
N VAL A 168 -1.66 -19.43 8.93
CA VAL A 168 -2.66 -20.51 9.05
C VAL A 168 -3.74 -20.16 10.09
N LYS A 169 -3.34 -19.58 11.22
CA LYS A 169 -4.27 -19.16 12.28
C LYS A 169 -5.20 -18.04 11.84
N GLU A 170 -4.69 -17.05 11.09
CA GLU A 170 -5.48 -15.89 10.65
C GLU A 170 -6.24 -16.13 9.34
N ALA A 171 -5.91 -17.17 8.57
CA ALA A 171 -6.51 -17.46 7.27
C ALA A 171 -8.05 -17.49 7.30
N GLY A 172 -8.65 -18.21 8.26
CA GLY A 172 -10.12 -18.29 8.37
C GLY A 172 -10.78 -16.93 8.66
N ARG A 173 -10.11 -16.07 9.45
CA ARG A 173 -10.59 -14.70 9.70
C ARG A 173 -10.51 -13.84 8.44
N LEU A 174 -9.41 -13.93 7.69
CA LEU A 174 -9.20 -13.20 6.45
C LEU A 174 -10.18 -13.65 5.35
N GLU A 175 -10.41 -14.95 5.22
CA GLU A 175 -11.44 -15.51 4.34
C GLU A 175 -12.84 -15.04 4.73
N GLY A 176 -13.15 -14.97 6.02
CA GLY A 176 -14.41 -14.41 6.54
C GLY A 176 -14.63 -12.93 6.17
N LEU A 177 -13.55 -12.17 5.95
CA LEU A 177 -13.60 -10.79 5.43
C LEU A 177 -13.74 -10.73 3.90
N GLY A 178 -13.81 -11.88 3.22
CA GLY A 178 -13.87 -11.98 1.77
C GLY A 178 -12.51 -11.89 1.09
N LEU A 179 -11.41 -12.12 1.81
CA LEU A 179 -10.07 -12.22 1.22
C LEU A 179 -9.69 -13.69 1.01
N PRO A 180 -9.78 -14.23 -0.21
CA PRO A 180 -9.44 -15.63 -0.49
C PRO A 180 -7.92 -15.89 -0.52
N GLY A 181 -7.10 -14.83 -0.44
CA GLY A 181 -5.65 -14.92 -0.50
C GLY A 181 -5.01 -13.53 -0.52
N LEU A 182 -3.72 -13.51 -0.86
CA LEU A 182 -2.89 -12.32 -0.92
C LEU A 182 -2.49 -12.02 -2.36
N ALA A 183 -2.48 -10.74 -2.74
CA ALA A 183 -1.80 -10.29 -3.94
C ALA A 183 -0.31 -10.10 -3.63
N LEU A 184 0.54 -10.86 -4.30
CA LEU A 184 1.99 -10.75 -4.18
C LEU A 184 2.55 -10.09 -5.44
N TYR A 185 3.29 -9.00 -5.24
CA TYR A 185 3.97 -8.31 -6.34
C TYR A 185 5.31 -8.98 -6.65
N ASP A 186 5.50 -9.40 -7.90
CA ASP A 186 6.77 -9.90 -8.43
C ASP A 186 7.49 -8.77 -9.17
N MET A 187 8.58 -8.27 -8.56
CA MET A 187 9.38 -7.19 -9.13
C MET A 187 10.08 -7.58 -10.44
N ARG A 188 10.30 -8.89 -10.70
CA ARG A 188 10.99 -9.33 -11.92
C ARG A 188 10.10 -9.27 -13.15
N GLU A 189 8.81 -9.48 -12.93
CA GLU A 189 7.80 -9.51 -13.98
C GLU A 189 6.92 -8.26 -13.98
N ASP A 190 7.09 -7.35 -13.02
CA ASP A 190 6.21 -6.20 -12.76
C ASP A 190 4.73 -6.61 -12.77
N ALA A 191 4.42 -7.67 -12.02
CA ALA A 191 3.11 -8.29 -12.05
C ALA A 191 2.66 -8.74 -10.66
N PHE A 192 1.35 -8.64 -10.40
CA PHE A 192 0.74 -9.23 -9.22
C PHE A 192 0.31 -10.66 -9.50
N ARG A 193 0.56 -11.53 -8.53
CA ARG A 193 0.14 -12.93 -8.55
C ARG A 193 -0.74 -13.22 -7.34
N HIS A 194 -1.82 -13.95 -7.58
CA HIS A 194 -2.67 -14.46 -6.51
C HIS A 194 -1.96 -15.59 -5.77
N ALA A 195 -1.85 -15.48 -4.45
CA ALA A 195 -1.43 -16.57 -3.59
C ALA A 195 -2.55 -16.89 -2.58
N PRO A 196 -3.19 -18.07 -2.63
CA PRO A 196 -4.12 -18.48 -1.58
C PRO A 196 -3.39 -18.58 -0.24
N TRP A 197 -4.10 -18.44 0.89
CA TRP A 197 -3.46 -18.41 2.21
C TRP A 197 -2.61 -19.66 2.52
N THR A 198 -3.01 -20.83 1.99
CA THR A 198 -2.22 -22.05 2.08
C THR A 198 -0.87 -21.96 1.36
N ALA A 199 -0.81 -21.26 0.23
CA ALA A 199 0.44 -20.98 -0.48
C ALA A 199 1.26 -19.89 0.24
N VAL A 200 0.61 -18.86 0.78
CA VAL A 200 1.27 -17.82 1.59
C VAL A 200 1.92 -18.43 2.84
N ALA A 201 1.25 -19.33 3.55
CA ALA A 201 1.83 -20.04 4.68
C ALA A 201 3.07 -20.86 4.25
N LYS A 202 2.95 -21.63 3.16
CA LYS A 202 4.05 -22.43 2.59
C LYS A 202 5.23 -21.59 2.13
N PHE A 203 5.01 -20.34 1.69
CA PHE A 203 6.09 -19.43 1.28
C PHE A 203 7.10 -19.22 2.41
N PHE A 204 6.63 -19.20 3.66
CA PHE A 204 7.51 -19.06 4.80
C PHE A 204 8.17 -20.35 5.24
N LEU A 205 7.83 -21.53 4.70
CA LEU A 205 8.50 -22.76 5.11
C LEU A 205 9.82 -22.94 4.36
N PRO A 206 10.87 -23.49 5.00
CA PRO A 206 12.08 -23.87 4.30
C PRO A 206 11.75 -24.86 3.18
N LYS A 207 12.30 -24.61 1.98
CA LYS A 207 12.21 -25.58 0.89
C LYS A 207 13.04 -26.81 1.26
N PRO A 208 12.56 -28.03 0.92
CA PRO A 208 13.29 -29.27 1.16
C PRO A 208 14.65 -29.27 0.45
#